data_AF-A0A377TGZ1-F1
#
_entry.id   AF-A0A377TGZ1-F1
#
_cell.length_a   1.000
_cell.length_b   1.000
_cell.length_c   1.000
_cell.angle_alpha   90.00
_cell.angle_beta   90.00
_cell.angle_gamma   90.00
#
_symmetry.space_group_name_H-M   'P 1'
#
loop_
_entity.id
_entity.type
_entity.pdbx_description
1 polymer ?
#
loop_
_entity_poly.entity_id
_entity_poly.type
_entity_poly.pdbx_seq_one_letter_code
_entity_poly.pdbx_strand_id
1 'polypeptide(L)'
;MTVFDGVEVTCIDNGMPAILLRACDLGCTGYETREQLDNDDALKRRLESIRLQAGPLMQLGDVSQRTVPKMTLIAEPRHGGAISSRTFIPHRCHASIGVFGAVSVASACLLPGSVAQGLAQVAPGDTPLLSVEHPTGEFSVTLQLDADGALAGCGLLRTARLLFAGEVFIPARVWPREE
;
A
#
# COMPACT_ATOMS: atom_id res chain seq x y z
N MET A 1 10.12 16.36 5.00
CA MET A 1 9.97 15.44 3.86
C MET A 1 11.11 14.43 3.92
N THR A 2 10.84 13.14 3.75
CA THR A 2 11.84 12.07 3.87
C THR A 2 12.32 11.69 2.47
N VAL A 3 13.64 11.48 2.32
CA VAL A 3 14.27 11.18 1.02
C VAL A 3 15.17 9.95 1.16
N PHE A 4 15.03 8.99 0.26
CA PHE A 4 15.89 7.80 0.13
C PHE A 4 16.31 7.65 -1.33
N ASP A 5 17.59 7.37 -1.59
CA ASP A 5 18.12 7.25 -2.97
C ASP A 5 17.72 8.41 -3.91
N GLY A 6 17.64 9.62 -3.34
CA GLY A 6 17.22 10.82 -4.06
C GLY A 6 15.72 10.87 -4.43
N VAL A 7 14.90 9.96 -3.90
CA VAL A 7 13.45 9.90 -4.13
C VAL A 7 12.72 10.36 -2.88
N GLU A 8 11.80 11.31 -3.03
CA GLU A 8 10.91 11.73 -1.96
C GLU A 8 9.88 10.64 -1.65
N VAL A 9 9.65 10.40 -0.36
CA VAL A 9 8.71 9.38 0.09
C VAL A 9 7.82 9.88 1.22
N THR A 10 6.68 9.22 1.38
CA THR A 10 5.89 9.25 2.62
C THR A 10 5.89 7.88 3.26
N CYS A 11 6.48 7.78 4.44
CA CYS A 11 6.36 6.61 5.30
C CYS A 11 5.12 6.78 6.17
N ILE A 12 4.18 5.84 6.08
CA ILE A 12 2.91 5.89 6.81
C ILE A 12 2.54 4.50 7.31
N ASP A 13 1.83 4.44 8.43
CA ASP A 13 1.22 3.22 8.94
C ASP A 13 -0.17 3.53 9.49
N ASN A 14 -1.21 3.24 8.71
CA ASN A 14 -2.60 3.21 9.20
C ASN A 14 -3.16 1.78 9.02
N GLY A 15 -2.55 0.85 9.77
CA GLY A 15 -2.87 -0.59 9.77
C GLY A 15 -1.98 -1.43 8.84
N MET A 16 -1.22 -0.80 7.94
CA MET A 16 -0.19 -1.45 7.13
C MET A 16 0.97 -0.48 6.91
N PRO A 17 2.18 -0.79 7.41
CA PRO A 17 3.36 0.01 7.11
C PRO A 17 3.60 0.07 5.60
N ALA A 18 3.54 1.27 5.04
CA ALA A 18 3.68 1.52 3.62
C ALA A 18 4.61 2.72 3.35
N ILE A 19 5.35 2.62 2.24
CA ILE A 19 6.17 3.69 1.70
C ILE A 19 5.55 4.09 0.37
N LEU A 20 5.03 5.30 0.32
CA LEU A 20 4.48 5.88 -0.90
C LEU A 20 5.56 6.66 -1.64
N LEU A 21 5.64 6.46 -2.95
CA LEU A 21 6.55 7.14 -3.86
C LEU A 21 5.78 7.55 -5.11
N ARG A 22 6.08 8.71 -5.69
CA ARG A 22 5.50 9.07 -6.99
C ARG A 22 6.08 8.19 -8.07
N ALA A 23 5.23 7.64 -8.93
CA ALA A 23 5.67 6.75 -10.00
C ALA A 23 6.66 7.45 -10.95
N CYS A 24 6.43 8.74 -11.24
CA CYS A 24 7.26 9.53 -12.14
C CYS A 24 8.70 9.71 -11.65
N ASP A 25 8.93 9.80 -10.33
CA ASP A 25 10.28 9.94 -9.74
C ASP A 25 11.15 8.68 -9.94
N LEU A 26 10.51 7.57 -10.30
CA LEU A 26 11.13 6.28 -10.60
C LEU A 26 11.11 5.95 -12.11
N GLY A 27 10.66 6.88 -12.96
CA GLY A 27 10.54 6.67 -14.40
C GLY A 27 9.34 5.82 -14.81
N CYS A 28 8.39 5.57 -13.89
CA CYS A 28 7.14 4.90 -14.16
C CYS A 28 6.02 5.90 -14.40
N THR A 29 4.99 5.47 -15.12
CA THR A 29 3.75 6.21 -15.31
C THR A 29 2.80 6.01 -14.12
N GLY A 30 2.87 4.88 -13.42
CA GLY A 30 1.95 4.50 -12.35
C GLY A 30 0.71 3.76 -12.86
N TYR A 31 0.71 3.39 -14.14
CA TYR A 31 -0.40 2.72 -14.82
C TYR A 31 0.00 1.43 -15.51
N GLU A 32 1.26 1.02 -15.37
CA GLU A 32 1.81 -0.23 -15.90
C GLU A 32 0.98 -1.44 -15.46
N THR A 33 1.02 -2.49 -16.27
CA THR A 33 0.48 -3.79 -15.85
C THR A 33 1.37 -4.40 -14.77
N ARG A 34 0.80 -5.36 -14.04
CA ARG A 34 1.55 -6.13 -13.05
C ARG A 34 2.77 -6.80 -13.67
N GLU A 35 2.62 -7.37 -14.87
CA GLU A 35 3.68 -8.10 -15.56
C GLU A 35 4.81 -7.17 -15.98
N GLN A 36 4.51 -5.95 -16.41
CA GLN A 36 5.53 -4.95 -16.73
C GLN A 36 6.36 -4.60 -15.49
N LEU A 37 5.69 -4.37 -14.37
CA LEU A 37 6.34 -4.05 -13.09
C LEU A 37 7.12 -5.22 -12.50
N ASP A 38 6.57 -6.43 -12.57
CA ASP A 38 7.23 -7.65 -12.08
C ASP A 38 8.48 -8.00 -12.90
N ASN A 39 8.55 -7.59 -14.16
CA ASN A 39 9.70 -7.80 -15.05
C ASN A 39 10.71 -6.63 -15.06
N ASP A 40 10.45 -5.54 -14.33
CA ASP A 40 11.40 -4.43 -14.21
C ASP A 40 12.37 -4.66 -13.05
N ASP A 41 13.48 -5.34 -13.35
CA ASP A 41 14.52 -5.64 -12.37
C ASP A 41 15.28 -4.39 -11.88
N ALA A 42 15.30 -3.29 -12.64
CA ALA A 42 15.92 -2.05 -12.21
C ALA A 42 15.05 -1.35 -11.16
N LEU A 43 13.76 -1.23 -11.44
CA LEU A 43 12.77 -0.70 -10.51
C LEU A 43 12.73 -1.52 -9.22
N LYS A 44 12.62 -2.85 -9.30
CA LYS A 44 12.57 -3.72 -8.11
C LYS A 44 13.80 -3.56 -7.21
N ARG A 45 15.01 -3.45 -7.79
CA ARG A 45 16.23 -3.19 -7.02
C ARG A 45 16.20 -1.83 -6.33
N ARG A 46 15.71 -0.79 -7.02
CA ARG A 46 15.60 0.55 -6.44
C ARG A 46 14.56 0.60 -5.31
N LEU A 47 13.41 -0.04 -5.50
CA LEU A 47 12.40 -0.17 -4.45
C LEU A 47 12.92 -0.94 -3.24
N GLU A 48 13.66 -2.02 -3.45
CA GLU A 48 14.23 -2.79 -2.35
C GLU A 48 15.28 -1.99 -1.56
N SER A 49 16.14 -1.23 -2.25
CA SER A 49 17.11 -0.34 -1.61
C SER A 49 16.42 0.66 -0.67
N ILE A 50 15.37 1.34 -1.16
CA ILE A 50 14.59 2.29 -0.37
C ILE A 50 13.90 1.58 0.81
N ARG A 51 13.32 0.40 0.58
CA ARG A 51 12.64 -0.39 1.62
C ARG A 51 13.55 -0.73 2.79
N LEU A 52 14.78 -1.16 2.51
CA LEU A 52 15.77 -1.51 3.52
C LEU A 52 16.25 -0.30 4.33
N GLN A 53 16.36 0.87 3.68
CA GLN A 53 16.71 2.12 4.37
C GLN A 53 15.58 2.62 5.28
N ALA A 54 14.34 2.54 4.80
CA ALA A 54 13.18 3.03 5.51
C ALA A 54 12.74 2.13 6.67
N GLY A 55 12.94 0.81 6.58
CA GLY A 55 12.51 -0.17 7.58
C GLY A 55 12.91 0.20 9.02
N PRO A 56 14.20 0.44 9.31
CA PRO A 56 14.65 0.87 10.64
C PRO A 56 14.05 2.21 11.09
N LEU A 57 13.88 3.17 10.18
CA LEU A 57 13.34 4.50 10.49
C LEU A 57 11.82 4.46 10.76
N MET A 58 11.13 3.47 10.20
CA MET A 58 9.74 3.14 10.51
C MET A 58 9.60 2.25 11.76
N GLN A 59 10.68 2.04 12.53
CA GLN A 59 10.72 1.18 13.72
C GLN A 59 10.40 -0.31 13.43
N LEU A 60 10.65 -0.77 12.20
CA LEU A 60 10.41 -2.16 11.78
C LEU A 60 11.66 -3.04 11.89
N GLY A 61 12.80 -2.48 12.28
CA GLY A 61 14.09 -3.18 12.37
C GLY A 61 14.64 -3.58 11.00
N ASP A 62 15.41 -4.67 10.96
CA ASP A 62 15.83 -5.27 9.69
C ASP A 62 14.64 -5.94 8.99
N VAL A 63 14.33 -5.40 7.80
CA VAL A 63 13.20 -5.83 6.98
C VAL A 63 13.61 -6.73 5.82
N SER A 64 14.89 -7.10 5.70
CA SER A 64 15.42 -7.92 4.59
C SER A 64 14.65 -9.22 4.34
N GLN A 65 14.21 -9.89 5.41
CA GLN A 65 13.41 -11.11 5.37
C GLN A 65 11.94 -10.89 5.78
N ARG A 66 11.49 -9.64 5.87
CA ARG A 66 10.12 -9.28 6.26
C ARG A 66 9.28 -8.90 5.06
N THR A 67 7.97 -9.11 5.17
CA THR A 67 7.03 -8.74 4.12
C THR A 67 6.57 -7.27 4.20
N VAL A 68 7.06 -6.52 5.18
CA VAL A 68 6.75 -5.09 5.42
C VAL A 68 8.05 -4.27 5.43
N PRO A 69 7.99 -2.96 5.17
CA PRO A 69 6.83 -2.20 4.70
C PRO A 69 6.49 -2.53 3.23
N LYS A 70 5.27 -2.20 2.81
CA LYS A 70 4.86 -2.30 1.40
C LYS A 70 5.38 -1.09 0.63
N MET A 71 5.74 -1.29 -0.64
CA MET A 71 6.15 -0.18 -1.52
C MET A 71 4.97 0.17 -2.43
N THR A 72 4.52 1.41 -2.43
CA THR A 72 3.37 1.82 -3.24
C THR A 72 3.75 2.97 -4.15
N LEU A 73 3.78 2.70 -5.45
CA LEU A 73 3.85 3.74 -6.46
C LEU A 73 2.49 4.40 -6.58
N ILE A 74 2.47 5.73 -6.57
CA ILE A 74 1.25 6.54 -6.72
C ILE A 74 1.33 7.45 -7.94
N ALA A 75 0.18 7.71 -8.56
CA ALA A 75 0.00 8.63 -9.67
C ALA A 75 -1.40 9.24 -9.64
N GLU A 76 -1.65 10.25 -10.48
CA GLU A 76 -3.01 10.82 -10.65
C GLU A 76 -4.02 9.71 -11.04
N PRO A 77 -5.27 9.77 -10.57
CA PRO A 77 -6.30 8.80 -10.96
C PRO A 77 -6.68 8.93 -12.45
N ARG A 78 -7.10 7.83 -13.08
CA ARG A 78 -7.54 7.81 -14.51
C ARG A 78 -9.01 7.45 -14.70
N HIS A 79 -9.65 6.89 -13.68
CA HIS A 79 -11.00 6.34 -13.75
C HIS A 79 -11.96 7.05 -12.79
N GLY A 80 -11.65 8.31 -12.45
CA GLY A 80 -12.47 9.14 -11.56
C GLY A 80 -12.31 8.82 -10.09
N GLY A 81 -11.30 8.00 -9.72
CA GLY A 81 -10.96 7.76 -8.33
C GLY A 81 -10.22 8.93 -7.68
N ALA A 82 -9.74 8.72 -6.45
CA ALA A 82 -8.96 9.69 -5.70
C ALA A 82 -7.46 9.63 -6.05
N ILE A 83 -6.93 8.43 -6.28
CA ILE A 83 -5.50 8.24 -6.60
C ILE A 83 -5.29 6.89 -7.28
N SER A 84 -4.31 6.79 -8.19
CA SER A 84 -3.85 5.52 -8.75
C SER A 84 -2.70 4.94 -7.94
N SER A 85 -2.73 3.62 -7.74
CA SER A 85 -1.73 2.89 -6.96
C SER A 85 -1.21 1.64 -7.67
N ARG A 86 0.08 1.33 -7.44
CA ARG A 86 0.73 0.05 -7.74
C ARG A 86 1.54 -0.39 -6.53
N THR A 87 1.05 -1.39 -5.81
CA THR A 87 1.64 -1.82 -4.53
C THR A 87 2.45 -3.08 -4.70
N PHE A 88 3.70 -3.09 -4.24
CA PHE A 88 4.56 -4.26 -4.15
C PHE A 88 4.51 -4.90 -2.76
N ILE A 89 4.51 -6.24 -2.70
CA ILE A 89 4.32 -7.02 -1.48
C ILE A 89 5.42 -8.07 -1.16
N PRO A 90 6.65 -7.67 -0.81
CA PRO A 90 7.34 -6.42 -1.18
C PRO A 90 8.10 -6.55 -2.52
N HIS A 91 8.22 -7.77 -3.08
CA HIS A 91 9.02 -8.04 -4.28
C HIS A 91 8.19 -8.31 -5.54
N ARG A 92 6.87 -8.45 -5.40
CA ARG A 92 5.91 -8.65 -6.50
C ARG A 92 4.85 -7.58 -6.45
N CYS A 93 4.48 -7.05 -7.60
CA CYS A 93 3.32 -6.17 -7.72
C CYS A 93 2.05 -6.96 -7.39
N HIS A 94 1.23 -6.39 -6.52
CA HIS A 94 -0.07 -6.92 -6.16
C HIS A 94 -1.01 -6.81 -7.37
N ALA A 95 -1.87 -7.82 -7.57
CA ALA A 95 -2.83 -7.80 -8.69
C ALA A 95 -3.91 -6.72 -8.51
N SER A 96 -4.22 -6.38 -7.26
CA SER A 96 -5.10 -5.28 -6.85
C SER A 96 -4.39 -4.39 -5.82
N ILE A 97 -4.96 -4.24 -4.62
CA ILE A 97 -4.33 -3.64 -3.43
C ILE A 97 -4.82 -4.36 -2.16
N GLY A 98 -3.96 -4.46 -1.14
CA GLY A 98 -4.36 -5.00 0.16
C GLY A 98 -5.25 -4.01 0.93
N VAL A 99 -6.19 -4.50 1.75
CA VAL A 99 -7.17 -3.68 2.51
C VAL A 99 -6.50 -2.52 3.24
N PHE A 100 -5.59 -2.82 4.17
CA PHE A 100 -4.89 -1.80 4.95
C PHE A 100 -3.83 -1.04 4.13
N GLY A 101 -3.37 -1.61 3.02
CA GLY A 101 -2.54 -0.89 2.04
C GLY A 101 -3.32 0.27 1.42
N ALA A 102 -4.56 0.03 1.02
CA ALA A 102 -5.44 1.09 0.51
C ALA A 102 -5.82 2.11 1.59
N VAL A 103 -6.06 1.66 2.84
CA VAL A 103 -6.29 2.59 3.97
C VAL A 103 -5.09 3.51 4.17
N SER A 104 -3.87 2.97 4.17
CA SER A 104 -2.66 3.77 4.34
C SER A 104 -2.43 4.72 3.17
N VAL A 105 -2.72 4.31 1.93
CA VAL A 105 -2.67 5.19 0.76
C VAL A 105 -3.69 6.33 0.87
N ALA A 106 -4.95 5.99 1.16
CA ALA A 106 -6.02 6.97 1.33
C ALA A 106 -5.71 7.96 2.46
N SER A 107 -5.16 7.46 3.57
CA SER A 107 -4.74 8.29 4.71
C SER A 107 -3.65 9.29 4.31
N ALA A 108 -2.68 8.86 3.51
CA ALA A 108 -1.62 9.74 3.01
C ALA A 108 -2.15 10.85 2.09
N CYS A 109 -3.24 10.60 1.35
CA CYS A 109 -3.87 11.64 0.52
C CYS A 109 -4.43 12.81 1.35
N LEU A 110 -4.73 12.61 2.63
CA LEU A 110 -5.22 13.65 3.54
C LEU A 110 -4.10 14.34 4.32
N LEU A 111 -2.89 13.79 4.32
CA LEU A 111 -1.76 14.34 5.09
C LEU A 111 -1.09 15.51 4.33
N PRO A 112 -1.08 16.73 4.90
CA PRO A 112 -0.32 17.82 4.32
C PRO A 112 1.17 17.50 4.23
N GLY A 113 1.78 17.81 3.09
CA GLY A 113 3.19 17.55 2.81
C GLY A 113 3.51 16.10 2.41
N SER A 114 2.52 15.23 2.26
CA SER A 114 2.74 13.88 1.73
C SER A 114 3.08 13.92 0.23
N VAL A 115 3.72 12.87 -0.27
CA VAL A 115 3.98 12.74 -1.71
C VAL A 115 2.70 12.59 -2.55
N ALA A 116 1.57 12.27 -1.91
CA ALA A 116 0.26 12.23 -2.57
C ALA A 116 -0.34 13.63 -2.78
N GLN A 117 0.17 14.65 -2.07
CA GLN A 117 -0.26 16.03 -2.26
C GLN A 117 0.00 16.48 -3.71
N GLY A 118 -1.03 17.04 -4.36
CA GLY A 118 -0.98 17.46 -5.76
C GLY A 118 -1.24 16.36 -6.78
N LEU A 119 -1.30 15.08 -6.36
CA LEU A 119 -1.76 13.96 -7.20
C LEU A 119 -3.18 13.52 -6.83
N ALA A 120 -3.49 13.54 -5.53
CA ALA A 120 -4.75 13.06 -5.01
C ALA A 120 -5.92 14.00 -5.32
N GLN A 121 -7.03 13.43 -5.77
CA GLN A 121 -8.32 14.10 -5.93
C GLN A 121 -9.18 13.77 -4.69
N VAL A 122 -9.26 14.71 -3.75
CA VAL A 122 -9.97 14.52 -2.48
C VAL A 122 -11.13 15.50 -2.41
N ALA A 123 -12.34 14.97 -2.22
CA ALA A 123 -13.52 15.80 -1.96
C ALA A 123 -13.45 16.37 -0.53
N PRO A 124 -13.86 17.63 -0.32
CA PRO A 124 -13.91 18.22 1.02
C PRO A 124 -14.97 17.54 1.89
N GLY A 125 -14.74 17.54 3.20
CA GLY A 125 -15.69 17.05 4.21
C GLY A 125 -15.03 16.20 5.29
N ASP A 126 -15.77 15.95 6.37
CA ASP A 126 -15.26 15.25 7.56
C ASP A 126 -15.24 13.72 7.40
N THR A 127 -15.98 13.20 6.42
CA THR A 127 -16.01 11.77 6.08
C THR A 127 -15.76 11.52 4.59
N PRO A 128 -14.56 11.83 4.08
CA PRO A 128 -14.29 11.69 2.65
C PRO A 128 -14.24 10.22 2.24
N LEU A 129 -14.81 9.91 1.08
CA LEU A 129 -14.74 8.61 0.43
C LEU A 129 -13.67 8.64 -0.66
N LEU A 130 -12.57 7.92 -0.45
CA LEU A 130 -11.45 7.87 -1.37
C LEU A 130 -11.46 6.54 -2.11
N SER A 131 -11.65 6.61 -3.42
CA SER A 131 -11.49 5.49 -4.33
C SER A 131 -10.01 5.33 -4.71
N VAL A 132 -9.36 4.28 -4.21
CA VAL A 132 -7.94 3.99 -4.52
C VAL A 132 -7.89 3.05 -5.71
N GLU A 133 -7.54 3.57 -6.89
CA GLU A 133 -7.43 2.79 -8.11
C GLU A 133 -6.23 1.83 -8.02
N HIS A 134 -6.38 0.63 -8.55
CA HIS A 134 -5.40 -0.43 -8.56
C HIS A 134 -5.50 -1.21 -9.89
N PRO A 135 -4.59 -2.16 -10.23
CA PRO A 135 -4.51 -2.70 -11.59
C PRO A 135 -5.82 -3.27 -12.17
N THR A 136 -6.67 -3.86 -11.33
CA THR A 136 -7.93 -4.49 -11.76
C THR A 136 -9.21 -3.74 -11.36
N GLY A 137 -9.14 -2.45 -11.00
CA GLY A 137 -10.32 -1.69 -10.57
C GLY A 137 -9.99 -0.65 -9.50
N GLU A 138 -10.84 -0.55 -8.48
CA GLU A 138 -10.64 0.37 -7.37
C GLU A 138 -11.05 -0.24 -6.04
N PHE A 139 -10.54 0.35 -4.96
CA PHE A 139 -10.95 0.03 -3.62
C PHE A 139 -11.29 1.30 -2.83
N SER A 140 -12.58 1.43 -2.49
CA SER A 140 -13.13 2.57 -1.78
C SER A 140 -12.88 2.49 -0.27
N VAL A 141 -12.34 3.57 0.29
CA VAL A 141 -12.05 3.76 1.71
C VAL A 141 -12.77 5.00 2.20
N THR A 142 -13.68 4.85 3.16
CA THR A 142 -14.20 5.99 3.92
C THR A 142 -13.21 6.32 5.01
N LEU A 143 -12.78 7.57 5.12
CA LEU A 143 -12.01 8.08 6.26
C LEU A 143 -12.93 8.93 7.12
N GLN A 144 -12.63 9.03 8.41
CA GLN A 144 -13.32 9.92 9.33
C GLN A 144 -12.28 10.84 9.95
N LEU A 145 -12.53 12.14 9.88
CA LEU A 145 -11.75 13.18 10.50
C LEU A 145 -12.45 13.67 11.78
N ASP A 146 -11.67 14.04 12.80
CA ASP A 146 -12.19 14.76 13.96
C ASP A 146 -12.29 16.27 13.69
N ALA A 147 -12.70 17.02 14.71
CA ALA A 147 -12.89 18.47 14.62
C ALA A 147 -11.58 19.25 14.31
N ASP A 148 -10.43 18.65 14.60
CA ASP A 148 -9.11 19.24 14.35
C ASP A 148 -8.55 18.80 12.98
N GLY A 149 -9.31 18.00 12.22
CA GLY A 149 -8.92 17.48 10.92
C GLY A 149 -7.97 16.27 11.00
N ALA A 150 -7.81 15.66 12.17
CA ALA A 150 -6.99 14.47 12.35
C ALA A 150 -7.79 13.20 12.03
N LEU A 151 -7.10 12.16 11.54
CA LEU A 151 -7.71 10.87 11.24
C LEU A 151 -8.22 10.19 12.52
N ALA A 152 -9.54 10.07 12.65
CA ALA A 152 -10.24 9.46 13.77
C ALA A 152 -10.68 8.01 13.48
N GLY A 153 -10.85 7.64 12.21
CA GLY A 153 -11.27 6.29 11.84
C GLY A 153 -11.30 6.03 10.34
N CYS A 154 -11.57 4.77 9.98
CA CYS A 154 -11.79 4.36 8.59
C CYS A 154 -12.89 3.29 8.48
N GLY A 155 -13.66 3.33 7.39
CA GLY A 155 -14.73 2.39 7.06
C GLY A 155 -14.52 1.77 5.69
N LEU A 156 -14.82 0.47 5.57
CA LEU A 156 -14.51 -0.35 4.40
C LEU A 156 -15.65 -1.34 4.17
N LEU A 157 -16.10 -1.49 2.92
CA LEU A 157 -17.05 -2.53 2.56
C LEU A 157 -16.31 -3.79 2.09
N ARG A 158 -16.64 -4.94 2.67
CA ARG A 158 -16.14 -6.26 2.26
C ARG A 158 -17.26 -7.30 2.33
N THR A 159 -17.07 -8.39 1.61
CA THR A 159 -17.96 -9.57 1.62
C THR A 159 -17.17 -10.80 2.03
N ALA A 160 -17.86 -11.79 2.59
CA ALA A 160 -17.27 -13.08 2.96
C ALA A 160 -18.26 -14.21 2.65
N ARG A 161 -17.73 -15.40 2.33
CA ARG A 161 -18.51 -16.62 2.09
C ARG A 161 -17.79 -17.81 2.71
N LEU A 162 -18.48 -18.61 3.51
CA LEU A 162 -17.93 -19.87 4.02
C LEU A 162 -17.67 -20.83 2.84
N LEU A 163 -16.42 -21.29 2.70
CA LEU A 163 -16.01 -22.20 1.64
C LEU A 163 -15.97 -23.66 2.10
N PHE A 164 -15.54 -23.91 3.34
CA PHE A 164 -15.40 -25.25 3.89
C PHE A 164 -15.56 -25.23 5.42
N ALA A 165 -16.15 -26.28 5.98
CA ALA A 165 -16.19 -26.55 7.41
C ALA A 165 -15.89 -28.04 7.62
N GLY A 166 -14.83 -28.35 8.36
CA GLY A 166 -14.38 -29.72 8.59
C GLY A 166 -12.98 -29.77 9.20
N GLU A 167 -12.34 -30.95 9.13
CA GLU A 167 -11.04 -31.21 9.74
C GLU A 167 -9.92 -31.23 8.70
N VAL A 168 -8.76 -30.65 9.05
CA VAL A 168 -7.54 -30.70 8.24
C VAL A 168 -6.55 -31.66 8.91
N PHE A 169 -6.15 -32.72 8.19
CA PHE A 169 -5.20 -33.71 8.68
C PHE A 169 -3.78 -33.38 8.19
N ILE A 170 -2.82 -33.35 9.12
CA ILE A 170 -1.40 -33.12 8.82
C ILE A 170 -0.66 -34.47 8.85
N PRO A 171 0.12 -34.83 7.81
CA PRO A 171 0.89 -36.08 7.83
C PRO A 171 1.90 -36.12 8.98
N ALA A 172 1.94 -37.24 9.73
CA ALA A 172 2.83 -37.41 10.88
C ALA A 172 4.33 -37.27 10.54
N ARG A 173 4.73 -37.55 9.30
CA ARG A 173 6.11 -37.32 8.82
C ARG A 173 6.53 -35.84 8.81
N VAL A 174 5.56 -34.92 8.73
CA VAL A 174 5.78 -33.46 8.72
C VAL A 174 5.60 -32.88 10.12
N TRP A 175 4.67 -33.43 10.89
CA TRP A 175 4.42 -33.03 12.28
C TRP A 175 4.37 -34.28 13.18
N PRO A 176 5.52 -34.76 13.65
CA PRO A 176 5.57 -35.88 14.57
C PRO A 176 4.81 -35.50 15.84
N ARG A 177 3.93 -36.37 16.32
CA ARG A 177 3.37 -36.21 17.67
C ARG A 177 4.47 -36.58 18.65
N GLU A 178 4.83 -35.66 19.54
CA GLU A 178 5.56 -36.02 20.75
C GLU A 178 4.62 -36.87 21.62
N GLU A 179 5.11 -38.02 22.10
CA GLU A 179 4.39 -38.93 23.00
C GLU A 179 4.24 -38.34 24.42
#